data_AF-A0A1F7I5T2-F1
#
_entry.id   AF-A0A1F7I5T2-F1
#
_cell.length_a   1.000
_cell.length_b   1.000
_cell.length_c   1.000
_cell.angle_alpha   90.00
_cell.angle_beta   90.00
_cell.angle_gamma   90.00
#
_symmetry.space_group_name_H-M   'P 1'
#
loop_
_entity.id
_entity.type
_entity.pdbx_description
1 polymer ?
#
loop_
_entity_poly.entity_id
_entity_poly.type
_entity_poly.pdbx_seq_one_letter_code
_entity_poly.pdbx_strand_id
1 'polypeptide(L)'
;MDIRKIKTFQQIEEFIEVYYKLLPSLPKKLRKNFAVYFGPLVVLAGIYHLVIALLPEPYSIIHTDNLLKVNILMIKGVFIILGIALITSYSHLRKHQLKGWYNVFYITFFHFFLSLVIFNLPYFIAPLLVWYLLFQIKEFYAEKKSA
;
A
#
# COMPACT_ATOMS: atom_id res chain seq x y z
N MET A 1 14.83 -12.02 -18.04
CA MET A 1 13.63 -11.26 -18.44
C MET A 1 14.10 -9.86 -18.83
N ASP A 2 13.81 -9.39 -20.05
CA ASP A 2 14.31 -8.10 -20.56
C ASP A 2 13.45 -6.95 -19.97
N ILE A 3 14.06 -6.16 -19.07
CA ILE A 3 13.40 -5.12 -18.27
C ILE A 3 12.81 -4.00 -19.16
N ARG A 4 13.26 -3.91 -20.42
CA ARG A 4 12.83 -2.91 -21.41
C ARG A 4 11.47 -3.16 -22.06
N LYS A 5 10.76 -4.25 -21.72
CA LYS A 5 9.47 -4.64 -22.34
C LYS A 5 8.24 -4.53 -21.43
N ILE A 6 8.32 -3.77 -20.33
CA ILE A 6 7.16 -3.47 -19.48
C ILE A 6 6.29 -2.43 -20.21
N LYS A 7 5.21 -2.88 -20.86
CA LYS A 7 4.21 -2.09 -21.58
C LYS A 7 2.93 -1.83 -20.77
N THR A 8 2.62 -2.61 -19.74
CA THR A 8 1.38 -2.48 -18.95
C THR A 8 1.60 -2.71 -17.44
N PHE A 9 0.75 -2.10 -16.60
CA PHE A 9 0.77 -2.28 -15.13
C PHE A 9 0.62 -3.74 -14.70
N GLN A 10 -0.09 -4.55 -15.48
CA GLN A 10 -0.22 -5.99 -15.26
C GLN A 10 1.13 -6.72 -15.31
N GLN A 11 2.07 -6.28 -16.15
CA GLN A 11 3.41 -6.87 -16.22
C GLN A 11 4.28 -6.50 -15.02
N ILE A 12 4.02 -5.34 -14.38
CA ILE A 12 4.69 -4.97 -13.12
C ILE A 12 4.21 -5.90 -12.01
N GLU A 13 2.90 -6.15 -11.93
CA GLU A 13 2.34 -7.12 -10.99
C GLU A 13 2.92 -8.51 -11.21
N GLU A 14 2.92 -9.02 -12.44
CA GLU A 14 3.49 -10.33 -12.80
C GLU A 14 4.97 -10.41 -12.42
N PHE A 15 5.75 -9.37 -12.70
CA PHE A 15 7.16 -9.30 -12.33
C PHE A 15 7.33 -9.42 -10.81
N ILE A 16 6.57 -8.64 -10.03
CA ILE A 16 6.63 -8.65 -8.57
C ILE A 16 6.16 -10.01 -8.02
N GLU A 17 5.12 -10.59 -8.61
CA GLU A 17 4.56 -11.89 -8.24
C GLU A 17 5.59 -13.02 -8.38
N VAL A 18 6.44 -12.98 -9.42
CA VAL A 18 7.53 -13.97 -9.61
C VAL A 18 8.46 -14.00 -8.40
N TYR A 19 8.85 -12.84 -7.84
CA TYR A 19 9.73 -12.81 -6.68
C TYR A 19 9.03 -13.29 -5.41
N TYR A 20 7.77 -12.89 -5.19
CA TYR A 20 7.04 -13.29 -3.99
C TYR A 20 6.66 -14.78 -3.97
N LYS A 21 6.56 -15.43 -5.14
CA LYS A 21 6.42 -16.89 -5.23
C LYS A 21 7.67 -17.64 -4.78
N LEU A 22 8.85 -17.02 -4.83
CA LEU A 22 10.10 -17.62 -4.35
C LEU A 22 10.24 -17.54 -2.82
N LEU A 23 9.48 -16.65 -2.17
CA LEU A 23 9.50 -16.52 -0.72
C LEU A 23 8.67 -17.62 -0.05
N PRO A 24 9.01 -18.00 1.20
CA PRO A 24 8.24 -18.99 1.96
C PRO A 24 6.77 -18.57 2.06
N SER A 25 5.86 -19.48 1.74
CA SER A 25 4.43 -19.25 1.89
C SER A 25 4.02 -19.32 3.36
N LEU A 26 3.14 -18.42 3.79
CA LEU A 26 2.57 -18.50 5.14
C LEU A 26 1.61 -19.71 5.24
N PRO A 27 1.48 -20.32 6.42
CA PRO A 27 0.44 -21.32 6.68
C PRO A 27 -0.95 -20.83 6.25
N LYS A 28 -1.74 -21.69 5.60
CA LYS A 28 -3.07 -21.34 5.07
C LYS A 28 -4.00 -20.68 6.10
N LYS A 29 -3.93 -21.13 7.36
CA LYS A 29 -4.68 -20.52 8.48
C LYS A 29 -4.30 -19.05 8.70
N LEU A 30 -3.01 -18.71 8.65
CA LEU A 30 -2.54 -17.34 8.79
C LEU A 30 -2.94 -16.50 7.57
N ARG A 31 -2.77 -17.02 6.35
CA ARG A 31 -3.18 -16.32 5.12
C ARG A 31 -4.67 -15.96 5.15
N LYS A 32 -5.54 -16.90 5.58
CA LYS A 32 -6.96 -16.64 5.76
C LYS A 32 -7.24 -15.58 6.82
N ASN A 33 -6.58 -15.64 7.97
CA ASN A 33 -6.74 -14.64 9.02
C ASN A 33 -6.31 -13.25 8.53
N PHE A 34 -5.17 -13.16 7.84
CA PHE A 34 -4.74 -11.91 7.22
C PHE A 34 -5.78 -11.42 6.24
N ALA A 35 -6.31 -12.25 5.33
CA ALA A 35 -7.35 -11.83 4.39
C ALA A 35 -8.59 -11.22 5.07
N VAL A 36 -9.01 -11.77 6.22
CA VAL A 36 -10.14 -11.26 7.01
C VAL A 36 -9.82 -9.92 7.66
N TYR A 37 -8.65 -9.79 8.29
CA TYR A 37 -8.27 -8.58 9.03
C TYR A 37 -7.56 -7.51 8.18
N PHE A 38 -7.24 -7.81 6.93
CA PHE A 38 -6.51 -6.89 6.05
C PHE A 38 -7.29 -5.60 5.79
N GLY A 39 -8.61 -5.70 5.58
CA GLY A 39 -9.48 -4.55 5.41
C GLY A 39 -9.39 -3.55 6.58
N PRO A 40 -9.69 -3.98 7.82
CA PRO A 40 -9.52 -3.13 8.99
C PRO A 40 -8.09 -2.57 9.16
N LEU A 41 -7.05 -3.38 8.92
CA LEU A 41 -5.65 -2.93 9.01
C LEU A 41 -5.35 -1.82 7.99
N VAL A 42 -5.88 -1.92 6.77
CA VAL A 42 -5.75 -0.89 5.73
C VAL A 42 -6.48 0.41 6.15
N VAL A 43 -7.64 0.32 6.79
CA VAL A 43 -8.33 1.50 7.34
C VAL A 43 -7.49 2.17 8.43
N LEU A 44 -6.95 1.40 9.37
CA LEU A 44 -6.09 1.93 10.42
C LEU A 44 -4.85 2.61 9.83
N ALA A 45 -4.24 2.02 8.81
CA ALA A 45 -3.14 2.64 8.08
C ALA A 45 -3.58 3.97 7.41
N GLY A 46 -4.77 4.00 6.81
CA GLY A 46 -5.32 5.22 6.21
C GLY A 46 -5.59 6.34 7.23
N ILE A 47 -6.15 6.00 8.40
CA ILE A 47 -6.34 6.93 9.52
C ILE A 47 -4.98 7.46 10.01
N TYR A 48 -3.98 6.60 10.14
CA TYR A 48 -2.63 6.99 10.52
C TYR A 48 -2.03 8.03 9.54
N HIS A 49 -2.21 7.83 8.23
CA HIS A 49 -1.77 8.80 7.21
C HIS A 49 -2.46 10.17 7.39
N LEU A 50 -3.77 10.17 7.67
CA LEU A 50 -4.51 11.41 7.92
C LEU A 50 -4.03 12.12 9.19
N VAL A 51 -3.80 11.37 10.27
CA VAL A 51 -3.29 11.94 11.53
C VAL A 51 -1.94 12.60 11.30
N ILE A 52 -0.98 11.92 10.65
CA ILE A 52 0.33 12.50 10.34
C ILE A 52 0.20 13.79 9.54
N ALA A 53 -0.67 13.81 8.52
CA ALA A 53 -0.81 14.97 7.66
C ALA A 53 -1.44 16.18 8.38
N LEU A 54 -2.41 15.92 9.25
CA LEU A 54 -3.21 16.95 9.93
C LEU A 54 -2.59 17.43 11.25
N LEU A 55 -1.62 16.72 11.81
CA LEU A 55 -0.93 17.16 13.03
C LEU A 55 -0.23 18.51 12.81
N PRO A 56 -0.54 19.53 13.63
CA PRO A 56 0.14 20.81 13.59
C PRO A 56 1.48 20.75 14.32
N GLU A 57 2.36 21.71 14.04
CA GLU A 57 3.58 21.92 14.83
C GLU A 57 3.23 22.26 16.29
N PRO A 58 3.99 21.77 17.30
CA PRO A 58 5.24 21.00 17.21
C PRO A 58 5.03 19.46 17.17
N TYR A 59 3.80 18.99 17.04
CA TYR A 59 3.46 17.55 17.05
C TYR A 59 3.63 16.89 15.67
N SER A 60 4.07 17.65 14.66
CA SER A 60 4.30 17.14 13.31
C SER A 60 5.48 16.16 13.31
N ILE A 61 5.24 14.97 12.76
CA ILE A 61 6.28 13.95 12.53
C ILE A 61 7.02 14.24 11.20
N ILE A 62 6.47 15.13 10.36
CA ILE A 62 7.09 15.58 9.12
C ILE A 62 7.96 16.79 9.47
N HIS A 63 9.25 16.58 9.69
CA HIS A 63 10.19 17.62 10.13
C HIS A 63 10.49 18.66 9.04
N THR A 64 10.67 19.90 9.48
CA THR A 64 10.84 21.11 8.67
C THR A 64 12.30 21.47 8.40
N ASP A 65 13.25 20.87 9.11
CA ASP A 65 14.62 21.40 9.23
C ASP A 65 15.43 21.41 7.93
N ASN A 66 15.04 20.61 6.92
CA ASN A 66 15.76 20.50 5.64
C ASN A 66 14.88 20.64 4.38
N LEU A 67 13.57 20.90 4.52
CA LEU A 67 12.63 20.96 3.40
C LEU A 67 12.01 22.36 3.29
N LEU A 68 11.98 22.92 2.07
CA LEU A 68 11.21 24.13 1.77
C LEU A 68 9.76 23.91 2.23
N LYS A 69 9.14 24.90 2.89
CA LYS A 69 7.76 24.81 3.43
C LYS A 69 6.72 24.32 2.41
N VAL A 70 6.94 24.58 1.12
CA VAL A 70 6.11 24.10 0.00
C VAL A 70 6.15 22.57 -0.13
N ASN A 71 7.33 21.96 0.03
CA ASN A 71 7.50 20.50 -0.05
C ASN A 71 6.72 19.79 1.06
N ILE A 72 6.65 20.41 2.25
CA ILE A 72 5.92 19.87 3.40
C ILE A 72 4.42 19.89 3.15
N LEU A 73 3.89 20.99 2.60
CA LEU A 73 2.48 21.07 2.24
C LEU A 73 2.11 20.03 1.17
N MET A 74 2.97 19.84 0.17
CA MET A 74 2.78 18.81 -0.85
C MET A 74 2.79 17.40 -0.24
N ILE A 75 3.75 17.09 0.64
CA ILE A 75 3.83 15.80 1.34
C ILE A 75 2.56 15.57 2.16
N LYS A 76 2.10 16.55 2.94
CA LYS A 76 0.85 16.47 3.71
C LYS A 76 -0.35 16.21 2.79
N GLY A 77 -0.43 16.90 1.65
CA GLY A 77 -1.46 16.66 0.63
C GLY A 77 -1.44 15.22 0.09
N VAL A 78 -0.26 14.68 -0.20
CA VAL A 78 -0.09 13.28 -0.63
C VAL A 78 -0.57 12.31 0.46
N PHE A 79 -0.17 12.51 1.72
CA PHE A 79 -0.62 11.65 2.83
C PHE A 79 -2.15 11.68 3.00
N ILE A 80 -2.79 12.83 2.81
CA ILE A 80 -4.26 12.93 2.85
C ILE A 80 -4.90 12.09 1.74
N ILE A 81 -4.43 12.25 0.50
CA ILE A 81 -4.96 11.52 -0.66
C ILE A 81 -4.79 10.01 -0.45
N LEU A 82 -3.60 9.56 -0.04
CA LEU A 82 -3.33 8.14 0.24
C LEU A 82 -4.19 7.62 1.39
N GLY A 83 -4.35 8.40 2.47
CA GLY A 83 -5.19 8.03 3.62
C GLY A 83 -6.65 7.81 3.23
N ILE A 84 -7.23 8.73 2.46
CA ILE A 84 -8.60 8.60 1.94
C ILE A 84 -8.71 7.40 0.99
N ALA A 85 -7.74 7.20 0.10
CA ALA A 85 -7.73 6.08 -0.83
C ALA A 85 -7.67 4.71 -0.11
N LEU A 86 -6.91 4.61 0.98
CA LEU A 86 -6.86 3.40 1.82
C LEU A 86 -8.21 3.17 2.51
N ILE A 87 -8.79 4.19 3.13
CA ILE A 87 -10.08 4.08 3.84
C ILE A 87 -11.21 3.68 2.88
N THR A 88 -11.29 4.30 1.71
CA THR A 88 -12.33 4.00 0.72
C THR A 88 -12.22 2.58 0.15
N SER A 89 -11.02 2.01 0.13
CA SER A 89 -10.77 0.64 -0.31
C SER A 89 -11.35 -0.43 0.63
N TYR A 90 -11.66 -0.09 1.88
CA TYR A 90 -12.26 -1.00 2.86
C TYR A 90 -13.54 -1.67 2.35
N SER A 91 -14.40 -0.92 1.67
CA SER A 91 -15.68 -1.41 1.16
C SER A 91 -15.53 -2.61 0.23
N HIS A 92 -14.48 -2.61 -0.60
CA HIS A 92 -14.12 -3.69 -1.51
C HIS A 92 -13.35 -4.80 -0.80
N LEU A 93 -12.43 -4.45 0.12
CA LEU A 93 -11.62 -5.40 0.88
C LEU A 93 -12.47 -6.29 1.80
N ARG A 94 -13.45 -5.72 2.52
CA ARG A 94 -14.39 -6.46 3.37
C ARG A 94 -15.22 -7.48 2.58
N LYS A 95 -15.47 -7.20 1.31
CA LYS A 95 -16.20 -8.09 0.39
C LYS A 95 -15.27 -9.06 -0.34
N HIS A 96 -13.98 -9.09 0.00
CA HIS A 96 -12.97 -9.91 -0.66
C HIS A 96 -12.95 -9.73 -2.19
N GLN A 97 -13.07 -8.48 -2.67
CA GLN A 97 -13.06 -8.15 -4.09
C GLN A 97 -11.64 -7.78 -4.55
N LEU A 98 -11.23 -8.28 -5.72
CA LEU A 98 -9.92 -7.93 -6.30
C LEU A 98 -9.72 -6.43 -6.49
N LYS A 99 -10.80 -5.67 -6.76
CA LYS A 99 -10.72 -4.20 -6.84
C LYS A 99 -10.10 -3.57 -5.58
N GLY A 100 -10.46 -4.07 -4.39
CA GLY A 100 -9.89 -3.58 -3.13
C GLY A 100 -8.42 -3.96 -3.00
N TRP A 101 -8.06 -5.18 -3.41
CA TRP A 101 -6.67 -5.65 -3.46
C TRP A 101 -5.82 -4.77 -4.38
N TYR A 102 -6.29 -4.50 -5.60
CA TYR A 102 -5.60 -3.66 -6.58
C TYR A 102 -5.41 -2.23 -6.07
N ASN A 103 -6.43 -1.63 -5.46
CA ASN A 103 -6.29 -0.30 -4.88
C ASN A 103 -5.14 -0.25 -3.86
N VAL A 104 -5.08 -1.22 -2.94
CA VAL A 104 -4.01 -1.27 -1.93
C VAL A 104 -2.66 -1.55 -2.57
N PHE A 105 -2.59 -2.44 -3.56
CA PHE A 105 -1.37 -2.69 -4.33
C PHE A 105 -0.83 -1.42 -4.98
N TYR A 106 -1.68 -0.63 -5.65
CA TYR A 106 -1.27 0.62 -6.30
C TYR A 106 -0.87 1.70 -5.31
N ILE A 107 -1.59 1.83 -4.19
CA ILE A 107 -1.22 2.76 -3.11
C ILE A 107 0.15 2.37 -2.54
N THR A 108 0.37 1.08 -2.29
CA THR A 108 1.65 0.56 -1.78
C THR A 108 2.78 0.79 -2.77
N PHE A 109 2.51 0.60 -4.07
CA PHE A 109 3.45 0.90 -5.15
C PHE A 109 3.81 2.38 -5.16
N PHE A 110 2.83 3.27 -5.13
CA PHE A 110 3.11 4.71 -5.07
C PHE A 110 3.91 5.09 -3.81
N HIS A 111 3.60 4.48 -2.66
CA HIS A 111 4.31 4.72 -1.41
C HIS A 111 5.77 4.26 -1.47
N PHE A 112 6.03 3.12 -2.13
CA PHE A 112 7.39 2.65 -2.40
C PHE A 112 8.20 3.66 -3.21
N PHE A 113 7.66 4.22 -4.30
CA PHE A 113 8.36 5.27 -5.06
C PHE A 113 8.57 6.54 -4.23
N LEU A 114 7.57 6.96 -3.46
CA LEU A 114 7.71 8.12 -2.58
C LEU A 114 8.82 7.92 -1.55
N SER A 115 8.95 6.72 -0.99
CA SER A 115 10.01 6.39 -0.03
C SER A 115 11.42 6.44 -0.64
N LEU A 116 11.55 6.08 -1.92
CA LEU A 116 12.80 6.17 -2.66
C LEU A 116 13.22 7.63 -2.88
N VAL A 117 12.27 8.51 -3.21
CA VAL A 117 12.55 9.94 -3.42
C VAL A 117 13.02 10.62 -2.12
N ILE A 118 12.46 10.21 -0.99
CA ILE A 118 12.75 10.81 0.33
C ILE A 118 13.93 10.12 1.03
N PHE A 119 14.51 9.06 0.44
CA PHE A 119 15.61 8.26 1.01
C PHE A 119 15.36 7.79 2.45
N ASN A 120 14.12 7.37 2.74
CA ASN A 120 13.74 6.97 4.09
C ASN A 120 13.61 5.44 4.21
N LEU A 121 14.64 4.80 4.77
CA LEU A 121 14.79 3.35 4.81
C LEU A 121 13.61 2.60 5.51
N PRO A 122 13.11 3.03 6.69
CA PRO A 122 11.88 2.49 7.26
C PRO A 122 10.67 2.53 6.32
N TYR A 123 10.49 3.63 5.58
CA TYR A 123 9.38 3.81 4.64
C TYR A 123 9.57 2.99 3.36
N PHE A 124 10.79 2.53 3.08
CA PHE A 124 11.09 1.64 1.97
C PHE A 124 10.76 0.17 2.28
N ILE A 125 11.02 -0.29 3.51
CA ILE A 125 10.79 -1.68 3.92
C ILE A 125 9.30 -1.99 4.09
N ALA A 126 8.53 -1.05 4.64
CA ALA A 126 7.11 -1.27 4.92
C ALA A 126 6.28 -1.66 3.66
N PRO A 127 6.41 -0.98 2.50
CA PRO A 127 5.76 -1.40 1.26
C PRO A 127 6.11 -2.80 0.81
N LEU A 128 7.36 -3.24 0.98
CA LEU A 128 7.79 -4.60 0.61
C LEU A 128 7.11 -5.67 1.46
N LEU A 129 6.91 -5.41 2.75
CA LEU A 129 6.16 -6.29 3.65
C LEU A 129 4.66 -6.32 3.29
N VAL A 130 4.08 -5.16 2.96
CA VAL A 130 2.68 -5.07 2.54
C VAL A 130 2.46 -5.82 1.23
N TRP A 131 3.36 -5.70 0.25
CA TRP A 131 3.30 -6.50 -0.97
C TRP A 131 3.39 -8.00 -0.71
N TYR A 132 4.33 -8.43 0.15
CA TYR A 132 4.40 -9.84 0.54
C TYR A 132 3.05 -10.34 1.05
N LEU A 133 2.45 -9.62 2.02
CA LEU A 133 1.14 -9.98 2.56
C LEU A 133 0.05 -9.96 1.48
N LEU A 134 0.02 -8.95 0.61
CA LEU A 134 -0.93 -8.85 -0.50
C LEU A 134 -0.89 -10.08 -1.40
N PHE A 135 0.29 -10.51 -1.85
CA PHE A 135 0.41 -11.70 -2.69
C PHE A 135 0.05 -12.98 -1.92
N GLN A 136 0.37 -13.07 -0.63
CA GLN A 136 -0.05 -14.19 0.21
C GLN A 136 -1.58 -14.28 0.34
N ILE A 137 -2.31 -13.17 0.37
CA ILE A 137 -3.77 -13.19 0.56
C ILE A 137 -4.58 -13.12 -0.75
N LYS A 138 -3.94 -12.87 -1.90
CA LYS A 138 -4.61 -12.68 -3.21
C LYS A 138 -5.61 -13.79 -3.55
N GLU A 139 -5.28 -15.06 -3.24
CA GLU A 139 -6.16 -16.21 -3.51
C GLU A 139 -7.54 -16.15 -2.84
N PHE A 140 -7.68 -15.36 -1.78
CA PHE A 140 -8.94 -15.17 -1.07
C PHE A 140 -9.81 -14.06 -1.66
N TYR A 141 -9.31 -13.35 -2.68
CA TYR A 141 -10.03 -12.27 -3.35
C TYR A 141 -10.50 -12.73 -4.73
N ALA A 142 -11.77 -12.52 -5.04
CA ALA A 142 -12.37 -12.90 -6.30
C ALA A 142 -12.77 -11.68 -7.13
N GLU A 143 -12.83 -11.85 -8.46
CA GLU A 143 -13.56 -10.92 -9.31
C GLU A 143 -15.03 -10.99 -8.93
N LYS A 144 -15.63 -9.83 -8.66
CA LYS A 144 -17.06 -9.77 -8.43
C LYS A 144 -17.74 -10.16 -9.75
N LYS A 145 -18.45 -11.29 -9.78
CA LYS A 145 -19.46 -11.51 -10.83
C LYS A 145 -20.52 -10.44 -10.63
N SER A 146 -20.57 -9.48 -11.56
CA SER A 146 -21.66 -8.52 -11.64
C SER A 146 -22.93 -9.33 -11.92
N ALA A 147 -23.74 -9.51 -10.88
CA ALA A 147 -25.13 -9.92 -11.01
C ALA A 147 -25.98 -8.69 -11.36
#